data_AF-A0A0X8JUB4-F1
#
_entry.id   AF-A0A0X8JUB4-F1
#
_cell.length_a   1.000
_cell.length_b   1.000
_cell.length_c   1.000
_cell.angle_alpha   90.00
_cell.angle_beta   90.00
_cell.angle_gamma   90.00
#
_symmetry.space_group_name_H-M   'P 1'
#
loop_
_entity.id
_entity.type
_entity.pdbx_description
1 polymer ?
#
loop_
_entity_poly.entity_id
_entity_poly.type
_entity_poly.pdbx_seq_one_letter_code
_entity_poly.pdbx_strand_id
1 'polypeptide(L)'
;MYKEYKEKGYKELENLVLKNDYYAINELGERKFQEGNYKEALEYFEKASKLGSDMAINNIGFYFLEIENNFEEAEKYFNKAVEKGNIVAINNLGVLNIDKNNYEDAEKYFLLAIDKKCSFAYNNLGGLYENVYQKYEEAEKLYQKCFEETEDTVCLINLAYLYLNYYENKNEAIKYLKLAISKGNKEAEHVLFHVLNDEVCSCNND
;
A
#
# COMPACT_ATOMS: atom_id res chain seq x y z
N MET A 1 -7.50 14.30 -8.92
CA MET A 1 -8.79 14.28 -8.22
C MET A 1 -8.56 13.92 -6.75
N TYR A 2 -8.40 12.65 -6.35
CA TYR A 2 -8.30 12.32 -4.91
C TYR A 2 -7.20 13.05 -4.11
N LYS A 3 -6.01 13.27 -4.68
CA LYS A 3 -4.89 13.96 -4.00
C LYS A 3 -5.21 15.39 -3.56
N GLU A 4 -6.10 16.10 -4.25
CA GLU A 4 -6.41 17.50 -3.92
C GLU A 4 -7.24 17.63 -2.64
N TYR A 5 -7.98 16.59 -2.24
CA TYR A 5 -8.78 16.58 -1.02
C TYR A 5 -7.90 16.43 0.22
N LYS A 6 -6.76 15.74 0.12
CA LYS A 6 -5.78 15.57 1.20
C LYS A 6 -5.16 16.89 1.66
N GLU A 7 -5.03 17.84 0.75
CA GLU A 7 -4.47 19.17 1.03
C GLU A 7 -5.50 20.15 1.62
N LYS A 8 -6.80 19.83 1.56
CA LYS A 8 -7.87 20.72 2.04
C LYS A 8 -7.92 20.77 3.56
N GLY A 9 -8.21 21.95 4.09
CA GLY A 9 -8.48 22.14 5.51
C GLY A 9 -9.83 21.54 5.92
N TYR A 10 -10.00 21.21 7.21
CA TYR A 10 -11.24 20.64 7.76
C TYR A 10 -12.49 21.44 7.39
N LYS A 11 -12.48 22.76 7.57
CA LYS A 11 -13.63 23.63 7.23
C LYS A 11 -14.01 23.59 5.76
N GLU A 12 -13.03 23.40 4.87
CA GLU A 12 -13.29 23.29 3.44
C GLU A 12 -13.95 21.95 3.12
N LEU A 13 -13.43 20.87 3.70
CA LEU A 13 -14.02 19.53 3.57
C LEU A 13 -15.45 19.47 4.12
N GLU A 14 -15.71 20.07 5.28
CA GLU A 14 -17.05 20.16 5.87
C GLU A 14 -18.05 20.83 4.92
N ASN A 15 -17.65 21.93 4.26
CA ASN A 15 -18.49 22.61 3.27
C ASN A 15 -18.79 21.73 2.04
N LEU A 16 -17.85 20.89 1.61
CA LEU A 16 -18.03 19.95 0.51
C LEU A 16 -18.90 18.76 0.92
N VAL A 17 -18.76 18.29 2.15
CA VAL A 17 -19.62 17.26 2.75
C VAL A 17 -21.09 17.70 2.81
N LEU A 18 -21.36 18.97 3.10
CA LEU A 18 -22.72 19.54 3.04
C LEU A 18 -23.32 19.50 1.63
N LYS A 19 -22.47 19.44 0.59
CA LYS A 19 -22.88 19.32 -0.82
C LYS A 19 -22.92 17.86 -1.31
N ASN A 20 -22.76 16.89 -0.42
CA ASN A 20 -22.66 15.46 -0.73
C ASN A 20 -21.50 15.13 -1.69
N ASP A 21 -20.39 15.87 -1.62
CA ASP A 21 -19.15 15.48 -2.30
C ASP A 21 -18.58 14.23 -1.61
N TYR A 22 -18.68 13.08 -2.26
CA TYR A 22 -18.26 11.82 -1.66
C TYR A 22 -16.75 11.69 -1.51
N TYR A 23 -15.95 12.44 -2.26
CA TYR A 23 -14.50 12.47 -2.08
C TYR A 23 -14.14 13.20 -0.78
N ALA A 24 -14.80 14.33 -0.50
CA ALA A 24 -14.63 15.04 0.77
C ALA A 24 -15.13 14.22 1.97
N ILE A 25 -16.25 13.50 1.81
CA ILE A 25 -16.79 12.61 2.84
C ILE A 25 -15.80 11.46 3.09
N ASN A 26 -15.26 10.84 2.05
CA ASN A 26 -14.26 9.77 2.19
C ASN A 26 -12.99 10.27 2.87
N GLU A 27 -12.51 11.46 2.50
CA GLU A 27 -11.33 12.08 3.08
C GLU A 27 -11.50 12.35 4.59
N LEU A 28 -12.66 12.88 5.01
CA LEU A 28 -12.95 13.02 6.45
C LEU A 28 -12.96 11.66 7.16
N GLY A 29 -13.52 10.63 6.52
CA GLY A 29 -13.45 9.26 7.02
C GLY A 29 -12.01 8.78 7.21
N GLU A 30 -11.13 9.00 6.23
CA GLU A 30 -9.70 8.63 6.32
C GLU A 30 -9.01 9.34 7.49
N ARG A 31 -9.29 10.63 7.69
CA ARG A 31 -8.73 11.38 8.83
C ARG A 31 -9.24 10.86 10.17
N LYS A 32 -10.53 10.57 10.28
CA LYS A 32 -11.09 9.95 11.49
C LYS A 32 -10.48 8.59 11.76
N PHE A 33 -10.21 7.82 10.71
CA PHE A 33 -9.52 6.55 10.84
C PHE A 33 -8.10 6.74 11.37
N GLN A 34 -7.33 7.70 10.83
CA GLN A 34 -5.98 8.04 11.31
C GLN A 34 -5.96 8.57 12.75
N GLU A 35 -7.02 9.25 13.18
CA GLU A 35 -7.21 9.71 14.57
C GLU A 35 -7.60 8.57 15.53
N GLY A 36 -7.79 7.34 15.04
CA GLY A 36 -8.25 6.19 15.82
C GLY A 36 -9.76 6.17 16.09
N ASN A 37 -10.52 7.11 15.49
CA ASN A 37 -11.97 7.22 15.61
C ASN A 37 -12.68 6.29 14.62
N TYR A 38 -12.42 4.98 14.69
CA TYR A 38 -12.79 4.02 13.65
C TYR A 38 -14.29 3.92 13.38
N LYS A 39 -15.14 4.00 14.42
CA LYS A 39 -16.60 3.96 14.25
C LYS A 39 -17.13 5.18 13.49
N GLU A 40 -16.60 6.36 13.82
CA GLU A 40 -16.95 7.59 13.11
C GLU A 40 -16.46 7.53 11.65
N ALA A 41 -15.24 7.02 11.44
CA ALA A 41 -14.70 6.79 10.09
C ALA A 41 -15.62 5.87 9.26
N LEU A 42 -16.10 4.77 9.84
CA LEU A 42 -17.03 3.86 9.20
C LEU A 42 -18.32 4.57 8.77
N GLU A 43 -18.90 5.42 9.62
CA GLU A 43 -20.09 6.21 9.26
C GLU A 43 -19.85 7.11 8.04
N TYR A 44 -18.68 7.76 7.97
CA TYR A 44 -18.27 8.55 6.80
C TYR A 44 -18.12 7.66 5.55
N PHE A 45 -17.44 6.52 5.67
CA PHE A 45 -17.25 5.61 4.54
C PHE A 45 -18.58 5.04 4.04
N GLU A 46 -19.50 4.67 4.93
CA GLU A 46 -20.85 4.24 4.54
C GLU A 46 -21.62 5.35 3.81
N LYS A 47 -21.51 6.60 4.28
CA LYS A 47 -22.15 7.74 3.62
C LYS A 47 -21.58 7.96 2.21
N ALA A 48 -20.26 7.95 2.05
CA ALA A 48 -19.61 8.09 0.74
C ALA A 48 -19.90 6.90 -0.20
N SER A 49 -19.97 5.69 0.35
CA SER A 49 -20.32 4.46 -0.37
C SER A 49 -21.74 4.51 -0.94
N LYS A 50 -22.72 5.02 -0.16
CA LYS A 50 -24.10 5.24 -0.63
C LYS A 50 -24.18 6.25 -1.78
N LEU A 51 -23.21 7.16 -1.88
CA LEU A 51 -23.08 8.14 -2.96
C LEU A 51 -22.29 7.61 -4.18
N GLY A 52 -21.81 6.36 -4.12
CA GLY A 52 -21.14 5.69 -5.24
C GLY A 52 -19.61 5.68 -5.18
N SER A 53 -19.00 6.11 -4.06
CA SER A 53 -17.55 6.05 -3.88
C SER A 53 -17.05 4.61 -3.80
N ASP A 54 -16.34 4.15 -4.82
CA ASP A 54 -15.65 2.85 -4.86
C ASP A 54 -14.52 2.78 -3.82
N MET A 55 -13.81 3.89 -3.61
CA MET A 55 -12.78 4.02 -2.57
C MET A 55 -13.36 3.91 -1.17
N ALA A 56 -14.54 4.47 -0.91
CA ALA A 56 -15.21 4.29 0.38
C ALA A 56 -15.65 2.85 0.61
N ILE A 57 -16.13 2.15 -0.43
CA ILE A 57 -16.44 0.71 -0.34
C ILE A 57 -15.18 -0.08 0.03
N ASN A 58 -14.04 0.23 -0.59
CA ASN A 58 -12.75 -0.36 -0.22
C ASN A 58 -12.38 -0.07 1.24
N ASN A 59 -12.55 1.17 1.70
CA ASN A 59 -12.21 1.57 3.08
C ASN A 59 -13.10 0.89 4.13
N ILE A 60 -14.37 0.55 3.79
CA ILE A 60 -15.21 -0.29 4.64
C ILE A 60 -14.64 -1.71 4.73
N GLY A 61 -14.18 -2.29 3.61
CA GLY A 61 -13.50 -3.59 3.61
C GLY A 61 -12.25 -3.59 4.49
N PHE A 62 -11.46 -2.51 4.42
CA PHE A 62 -10.28 -2.32 5.26
C PHE A 62 -10.64 -2.18 6.75
N TYR A 63 -11.72 -1.48 7.08
CA TYR A 63 -12.24 -1.44 8.46
C TYR A 63 -12.55 -2.85 8.98
N PHE A 64 -13.25 -3.68 8.20
CA PHE A 64 -13.55 -5.04 8.62
C PHE A 64 -12.32 -5.91 8.77
N LEU A 65 -11.31 -5.73 7.92
CA LEU A 65 -10.05 -6.45 7.99
C LEU A 65 -9.27 -6.08 9.27
N GLU A 66 -8.95 -4.80 9.44
CA GLU A 66 -7.99 -4.35 10.46
C GLU A 66 -8.61 -4.12 11.84
N ILE A 67 -9.88 -3.69 11.89
CA ILE A 67 -10.50 -3.23 13.14
C ILE A 67 -11.38 -4.33 13.75
N GLU A 68 -12.21 -4.97 12.93
CA GLU A 68 -13.13 -6.01 13.39
C GLU A 68 -12.55 -7.42 13.24
N ASN A 69 -11.41 -7.58 12.54
CA ASN A 69 -10.82 -8.87 12.20
C ASN A 69 -11.85 -9.84 11.56
N ASN A 70 -12.75 -9.29 10.74
CA ASN A 70 -13.84 -10.00 10.08
C ASN A 70 -13.52 -10.18 8.59
N PHE A 71 -12.86 -11.29 8.31
CA PHE A 71 -12.36 -11.61 6.97
C PHE A 71 -13.48 -11.84 5.94
N GLU A 72 -14.66 -12.29 6.36
CA GLU A 72 -15.79 -12.55 5.45
C GLU A 72 -16.42 -11.23 4.97
N GLU A 73 -16.68 -10.29 5.88
CA GLU A 73 -17.18 -8.98 5.48
C GLU A 73 -16.10 -8.18 4.74
N ALA A 74 -14.83 -8.26 5.13
CA ALA A 74 -13.72 -7.64 4.39
C ALA A 74 -13.70 -8.10 2.92
N GLU A 75 -13.74 -9.42 2.69
CA GLU A 75 -13.78 -10.00 1.34
C GLU A 75 -14.96 -9.50 0.52
N LYS A 76 -16.15 -9.49 1.12
CA LYS A 76 -17.38 -9.02 0.48
C LYS A 76 -17.28 -7.56 0.05
N TYR A 77 -16.77 -6.68 0.90
CA TYR A 77 -16.61 -5.26 0.57
C TYR A 77 -15.50 -5.03 -0.45
N PHE A 78 -14.37 -5.72 -0.36
CA PHE A 78 -13.33 -5.61 -1.37
C PHE A 78 -13.84 -6.10 -2.74
N ASN A 79 -14.53 -7.24 -2.82
CA ASN A 79 -15.14 -7.71 -4.07
C ASN A 79 -16.14 -6.69 -4.64
N LYS A 80 -16.99 -6.10 -3.80
CA LYS A 80 -17.92 -5.03 -4.21
C LYS A 80 -17.18 -3.79 -4.74
N ALA A 81 -16.03 -3.43 -4.17
CA ALA A 81 -15.21 -2.33 -4.66
C ALA A 81 -14.56 -2.68 -6.01
N VAL A 82 -14.09 -3.92 -6.20
CA VAL A 82 -13.57 -4.42 -7.48
C VAL A 82 -14.64 -4.38 -8.58
N GLU A 83 -15.88 -4.77 -8.28
CA GLU A 83 -17.00 -4.65 -9.22
C GLU A 83 -17.29 -3.20 -9.66
N LYS A 84 -16.93 -2.23 -8.81
CA LYS A 84 -17.01 -0.79 -9.11
C LYS A 84 -15.75 -0.24 -9.81
N GLY A 85 -14.77 -1.10 -10.10
CA GLY A 85 -13.53 -0.74 -10.77
C GLY A 85 -12.41 -0.30 -9.84
N ASN A 86 -12.54 -0.51 -8.53
CA ASN A 86 -11.48 -0.15 -7.58
C ASN A 86 -10.30 -1.12 -7.68
N ILE A 87 -9.19 -0.65 -8.23
CA ILE A 87 -7.98 -1.45 -8.43
C ILE A 87 -7.26 -1.73 -7.11
N VAL A 88 -7.31 -0.79 -6.15
CA VAL A 88 -6.69 -0.96 -4.82
C VAL A 88 -7.35 -2.10 -4.04
N ALA A 89 -8.66 -2.31 -4.21
CA ALA A 89 -9.37 -3.42 -3.60
C ALA A 89 -8.87 -4.80 -4.09
N ILE A 90 -8.36 -4.90 -5.33
CA ILE A 90 -7.73 -6.14 -5.82
C ILE A 90 -6.45 -6.42 -5.02
N ASN A 91 -5.64 -5.39 -4.77
CA ASN A 91 -4.47 -5.53 -3.90
C ASN A 91 -4.88 -5.95 -2.47
N ASN A 92 -5.94 -5.37 -1.92
CA ASN A 92 -6.41 -5.69 -0.57
C ASN A 92 -7.01 -7.11 -0.46
N LEU A 93 -7.58 -7.66 -1.53
CA LEU A 93 -7.90 -9.09 -1.59
C LEU A 93 -6.64 -9.96 -1.51
N GLY A 94 -5.52 -9.51 -2.08
CA GLY A 94 -4.23 -10.17 -1.91
C GLY A 94 -3.77 -10.16 -0.46
N VAL A 95 -3.81 -8.99 0.20
CA VAL A 95 -3.46 -8.84 1.63
C VAL A 95 -4.35 -9.72 2.51
N LEU A 96 -5.67 -9.69 2.31
CA LEU A 96 -6.60 -10.55 3.01
C LEU A 96 -6.24 -12.05 2.89
N ASN A 97 -5.75 -12.48 1.73
CA ASN A 97 -5.31 -13.85 1.54
C ASN A 97 -3.98 -14.16 2.21
N ILE A 98 -3.09 -13.16 2.39
CA ILE A 98 -1.92 -13.32 3.28
C ILE A 98 -2.39 -13.59 4.72
N ASP A 99 -3.35 -12.82 5.23
CA ASP A 99 -3.84 -12.97 6.61
C ASP A 99 -4.58 -14.29 6.83
N LYS A 100 -5.23 -14.81 5.79
CA LYS A 100 -5.81 -16.16 5.76
C LYS A 100 -4.78 -17.28 5.57
N ASN A 101 -3.50 -16.96 5.33
CA ASN A 101 -2.43 -17.88 4.93
C ASN A 101 -2.67 -18.60 3.59
N ASN A 102 -3.48 -18.02 2.71
CA ASN A 102 -3.77 -18.49 1.36
C ASN A 102 -2.81 -17.85 0.34
N TYR A 103 -1.51 -18.15 0.45
CA TYR A 103 -0.46 -17.46 -0.30
C TYR A 103 -0.56 -17.59 -1.83
N GLU A 104 -1.07 -18.72 -2.33
CA GLU A 104 -1.28 -18.95 -3.77
C GLU A 104 -2.34 -18.00 -4.35
N ASP A 105 -3.40 -17.73 -3.60
CA ASP A 105 -4.43 -16.79 -4.01
C ASP A 105 -3.98 -15.35 -3.81
N ALA A 106 -3.22 -15.06 -2.74
CA ALA A 106 -2.59 -13.75 -2.56
C ALA A 106 -1.70 -13.39 -3.76
N GLU A 107 -0.85 -14.31 -4.22
CA GLU A 107 -0.01 -14.14 -5.41
C GLU A 107 -0.85 -13.81 -6.66
N LYS A 108 -1.95 -14.55 -6.91
CA LYS A 108 -2.84 -14.29 -8.05
C LYS A 108 -3.44 -12.88 -7.99
N TYR A 109 -3.91 -12.45 -6.82
CA TYR A 109 -4.49 -11.12 -6.64
C TYR A 109 -3.46 -10.02 -6.83
N PHE A 110 -2.24 -10.16 -6.30
CA PHE A 110 -1.20 -9.17 -6.51
C PHE A 110 -0.77 -9.09 -7.98
N LEU A 111 -0.61 -10.23 -8.66
CA LEU A 111 -0.31 -10.26 -10.10
C LEU A 111 -1.42 -9.58 -10.92
N LEU A 112 -2.68 -9.83 -10.58
CA LEU A 112 -3.82 -9.15 -11.21
C LEU A 112 -3.80 -7.63 -10.95
N ALA A 113 -3.51 -7.21 -9.71
CA ALA A 113 -3.41 -5.80 -9.37
C ALA A 113 -2.27 -5.11 -10.13
N ILE A 114 -1.12 -5.77 -10.31
CA ILE A 114 0.00 -5.29 -11.13
C ILE A 114 -0.40 -5.14 -12.60
N ASP A 115 -1.10 -6.12 -13.17
CA ASP A 115 -1.63 -6.03 -14.54
C ASP A 115 -2.56 -4.81 -14.71
N LYS A 116 -3.33 -4.49 -13.66
CA LYS A 116 -4.16 -3.28 -13.56
C LYS A 116 -3.41 -2.01 -13.16
N LYS A 117 -2.07 -2.03 -13.14
CA LYS A 117 -1.20 -0.88 -12.82
C LYS A 117 -1.34 -0.38 -11.38
N CYS A 118 -1.61 -1.28 -10.43
CA CYS A 118 -1.52 -0.99 -9.00
C CYS A 118 -0.06 -1.06 -8.53
N SER A 119 0.56 0.08 -8.22
CA SER A 119 1.94 0.11 -7.75
C SER A 119 2.13 -0.59 -6.39
N PHE A 120 1.16 -0.49 -5.49
CA PHE A 120 1.21 -1.12 -4.16
C PHE A 120 1.42 -2.64 -4.22
N ALA A 121 0.90 -3.29 -5.25
CA ALA A 121 0.94 -4.74 -5.38
C ALA A 121 2.36 -5.28 -5.66
N TYR A 122 3.27 -4.47 -6.21
CA TYR A 122 4.67 -4.88 -6.39
C TYR A 122 5.36 -5.15 -5.06
N ASN A 123 5.18 -4.25 -4.09
CA ASN A 123 5.80 -4.38 -2.77
C ASN A 123 5.22 -5.58 -2.01
N ASN A 124 3.90 -5.77 -2.07
CA ASN A 124 3.25 -6.89 -1.39
C ASN A 124 3.63 -8.25 -2.00
N LEU A 125 3.70 -8.35 -3.34
CA LEU A 125 4.16 -9.58 -3.99
C LEU A 125 5.65 -9.83 -3.78
N GLY A 126 6.48 -8.79 -3.77
CA GLY A 126 7.90 -8.90 -3.47
C GLY A 126 8.12 -9.42 -2.05
N GLY A 127 7.41 -8.85 -1.06
CA GLY A 127 7.44 -9.32 0.31
C GLY A 127 6.95 -10.77 0.45
N LEU A 128 5.94 -11.19 -0.33
CA LEU A 128 5.52 -12.60 -0.38
C LEU A 128 6.63 -13.51 -0.95
N TYR A 129 7.31 -13.08 -2.00
CA TYR A 129 8.43 -13.83 -2.59
C TYR A 129 9.62 -13.94 -1.65
N GLU A 130 10.00 -12.87 -0.96
CA GLU A 130 11.12 -12.87 -0.02
C GLU A 130 10.82 -13.68 1.25
N ASN A 131 9.70 -13.37 1.91
CA ASN A 131 9.48 -13.82 3.29
C ASN A 131 8.76 -15.17 3.37
N VAL A 132 7.95 -15.53 2.37
CA VAL A 132 7.16 -16.78 2.38
C VAL A 132 7.78 -17.80 1.45
N TYR A 133 8.00 -17.45 0.19
CA TYR A 133 8.51 -18.41 -0.80
C TYR A 133 10.03 -18.50 -0.87
N GLN A 134 10.76 -17.55 -0.30
CA GLN A 134 12.23 -17.46 -0.39
C GLN A 134 12.73 -17.47 -1.84
N LYS A 135 11.96 -16.82 -2.73
CA LYS A 135 12.19 -16.65 -4.17
C LYS A 135 12.84 -15.30 -4.46
N TYR A 136 14.09 -15.15 -4.02
CA TYR A 136 14.81 -13.87 -4.04
C TYR A 136 15.08 -13.35 -5.47
N GLU A 137 15.37 -14.23 -6.41
CA GLU A 137 15.57 -13.83 -7.82
C GLU A 137 14.29 -13.30 -8.46
N GLU A 138 13.14 -13.88 -8.11
CA GLU A 138 11.83 -13.42 -8.55
C GLU A 138 11.45 -12.09 -7.90
N ALA A 139 11.73 -11.92 -6.60
CA ALA A 139 11.57 -10.64 -5.91
C ALA A 139 12.44 -9.54 -6.55
N GLU A 140 13.69 -9.85 -6.89
CA GLU A 140 14.59 -8.92 -7.58
C GLU A 140 14.02 -8.45 -8.91
N LYS A 141 13.64 -9.40 -9.79
CA LYS A 141 13.04 -9.10 -11.10
C LYS A 141 11.76 -8.26 -10.93
N LEU A 142 10.98 -8.56 -9.90
CA LEU A 142 9.74 -7.85 -9.62
C LEU A 142 9.99 -6.40 -9.19
N TYR A 143 10.94 -6.14 -8.29
CA TYR A 143 11.28 -4.78 -7.87
C TYR A 143 11.95 -3.97 -8.97
N GLN A 144 12.78 -4.61 -9.83
CA GLN A 144 13.30 -3.97 -11.03
C GLN A 144 12.16 -3.54 -11.96
N LYS A 145 11.24 -4.47 -12.26
CA LYS A 145 10.04 -4.18 -13.07
C LYS A 145 9.17 -3.10 -12.45
N CYS A 146 9.00 -3.09 -11.13
CA CYS A 146 8.28 -2.03 -10.43
C CYS A 146 8.86 -0.66 -10.76
N PHE A 147 10.17 -0.48 -10.56
CA PHE A 147 10.82 0.80 -10.80
C PHE A 147 10.76 1.19 -12.29
N GLU A 148 10.93 0.23 -13.20
CA GLU A 148 10.82 0.46 -14.65
C GLU A 148 9.41 0.94 -15.07
N GLU A 149 8.35 0.38 -14.47
CA GLU A 149 6.97 0.72 -14.86
C GLU A 149 6.40 1.93 -14.13
N THR A 150 6.89 2.26 -12.94
CA THR A 150 6.27 3.26 -12.04
C THR A 150 7.17 4.42 -11.67
N GLU A 151 8.49 4.29 -11.89
CA GLU A 151 9.53 5.16 -11.34
C GLU A 151 9.50 5.28 -9.80
N ASP A 152 8.79 4.38 -9.10
CA ASP A 152 8.69 4.39 -7.64
C ASP A 152 10.03 4.01 -7.00
N THR A 153 10.68 5.01 -6.42
CA THR A 153 11.96 4.85 -5.73
C THR A 153 11.93 3.92 -4.52
N VAL A 154 10.76 3.61 -3.94
CA VAL A 154 10.63 2.61 -2.87
C VAL A 154 11.07 1.23 -3.38
N CYS A 155 10.82 0.90 -4.64
CA CYS A 155 11.26 -0.35 -5.24
C CYS A 155 12.80 -0.46 -5.34
N LEU A 156 13.52 0.66 -5.44
CA LEU A 156 14.97 0.68 -5.34
C LEU A 156 15.48 0.46 -3.91
N ILE A 157 14.75 0.95 -2.91
CA ILE A 157 15.05 0.69 -1.49
C ILE A 157 14.83 -0.81 -1.19
N ASN A 158 13.76 -1.41 -1.69
CA ASN A 158 13.50 -2.84 -1.54
C ASN A 158 14.58 -3.69 -2.23
N LEU A 159 15.04 -3.30 -3.42
CA LEU A 159 16.21 -3.92 -4.05
C LEU A 159 17.46 -3.80 -3.18
N ALA A 160 17.70 -2.64 -2.58
CA ALA A 160 18.84 -2.48 -1.69
C ALA A 160 18.76 -3.40 -0.47
N TYR A 161 17.59 -3.51 0.17
CA TYR A 161 17.39 -4.44 1.28
C TYR A 161 17.55 -5.90 0.87
N LEU A 162 17.02 -6.31 -0.29
CA LEU A 162 17.20 -7.65 -0.83
C LEU A 162 18.70 -7.99 -0.97
N TYR A 163 19.47 -7.05 -1.53
CA TYR A 163 20.91 -7.22 -1.71
C TYR A 163 21.70 -7.21 -0.40
N LEU A 164 21.28 -6.45 0.61
CA LEU A 164 21.92 -6.45 1.94
C LEU A 164 21.64 -7.75 2.69
N ASN A 165 20.38 -8.15 2.74
CA ASN A 165 19.90 -9.16 3.68
C ASN A 165 20.06 -10.60 3.15
N TYR A 166 19.96 -10.79 1.83
CA TYR A 166 19.94 -12.13 1.24
C TYR A 166 21.14 -12.41 0.34
N TYR A 167 21.54 -11.44 -0.48
CA TYR A 167 22.74 -11.60 -1.32
C TYR A 167 24.03 -11.20 -0.60
N GLU A 168 23.94 -10.61 0.59
CA GLU A 168 25.08 -10.08 1.37
C GLU A 168 26.01 -9.18 0.54
N ASN A 169 25.44 -8.48 -0.46
CA ASN A 169 26.16 -7.68 -1.44
C ASN A 169 25.88 -6.20 -1.21
N LYS A 170 26.63 -5.66 -0.25
CA LYS A 170 26.61 -4.25 0.14
C LYS A 170 26.86 -3.28 -1.02
N ASN A 171 27.70 -3.66 -1.99
CA ASN A 171 28.06 -2.77 -3.09
C ASN A 171 26.88 -2.52 -4.04
N GLU A 172 26.15 -3.56 -4.40
CA GLU A 172 24.94 -3.41 -5.23
C GLU A 172 23.82 -2.72 -4.46
N ALA A 173 23.67 -2.98 -3.16
CA ALA A 173 22.72 -2.24 -2.34
C ALA A 173 23.00 -0.72 -2.34
N ILE A 174 24.26 -0.32 -2.15
CA ILE A 174 24.67 1.10 -2.21
C ILE A 174 24.37 1.71 -3.59
N LYS A 175 24.51 0.94 -4.67
CA LYS A 175 24.21 1.41 -6.03
C LYS A 175 22.72 1.72 -6.20
N TYR A 176 21.82 0.84 -5.73
CA TYR A 176 20.38 1.10 -5.77
C TYR A 176 19.98 2.28 -4.87
N LEU A 177 20.56 2.39 -3.67
CA LEU A 177 20.32 3.54 -2.77
C LEU A 177 20.78 4.86 -3.40
N LYS A 178 21.97 4.91 -4.00
CA LYS A 178 22.44 6.10 -4.72
C LYS A 178 21.53 6.47 -5.89
N LEU A 179 21.01 5.48 -6.61
CA LEU A 179 20.04 5.72 -7.68
C LEU A 179 18.75 6.34 -7.12
N ALA A 180 18.21 5.81 -6.02
CA ALA A 180 17.04 6.35 -5.35
C ALA A 180 17.26 7.80 -4.86
N ILE A 181 18.42 8.10 -4.28
CA ILE A 181 18.81 9.46 -3.85
C ILE A 181 18.89 10.40 -5.06
N SER A 182 19.46 9.95 -6.18
CA SER A 182 19.53 10.77 -7.41
C SER A 182 18.16 11.11 -7.99
N LYS A 183 17.14 10.33 -7.65
CA LYS A 183 15.73 10.55 -7.99
C LYS A 183 14.97 11.34 -6.92
N GLY A 184 15.66 11.82 -5.88
CA GLY A 184 15.12 12.68 -4.83
C GLY A 184 14.53 11.95 -3.62
N ASN A 185 14.73 10.63 -3.51
CA ASN A 185 14.27 9.88 -2.34
C ASN A 185 15.20 10.12 -1.14
N LYS A 186 14.67 10.81 -0.12
CA LYS A 186 15.39 11.15 1.11
C LYS A 186 15.51 9.98 2.09
N GLU A 187 14.56 9.04 2.07
CA GLU A 187 14.64 7.83 2.89
C GLU A 187 15.86 7.00 2.51
N ALA A 188 16.17 6.93 1.21
CA ALA A 188 17.38 6.27 0.72
C ALA A 188 18.68 6.90 1.26
N GLU A 189 18.70 8.21 1.58
CA GLU A 189 19.86 8.85 2.24
C GLU A 189 20.06 8.29 3.65
N HIS A 190 18.98 8.13 4.40
CA HIS A 190 18.99 7.56 5.75
C HIS A 190 19.45 6.10 5.73
N VAL A 191 18.89 5.29 4.83
CA VAL A 191 19.30 3.88 4.68
C VAL A 191 20.77 3.80 4.27
N LEU A 192 21.22 4.64 3.33
CA LEU A 192 22.63 4.66 2.90
C LEU A 192 23.58 5.04 4.04
N PHE A 193 23.19 5.99 4.89
CA PHE A 193 23.98 6.37 6.06
C PHE A 193 24.25 5.16 6.97
N HIS A 194 23.21 4.40 7.35
CA HIS A 194 23.36 3.22 8.19
C HIS A 194 24.22 2.13 7.52
N VAL A 195 23.96 1.88 6.23
CA VAL A 195 24.76 0.91 5.46
C VAL A 195 26.23 1.28 5.46
N LEU A 196 26.59 2.55 5.27
CA LEU A 196 28.00 2.98 5.25
C LEU A 196 28.69 2.89 6.61
N ASN A 197 27.95 3.02 7.70
CA ASN A 197 28.48 2.96 9.07
C ASN A 197 28.43 1.57 9.70
N ASP A 198 28.02 0.53 8.95
CA ASP A 198 27.80 -0.84 9.46
C ASP A 198 26.85 -0.89 10.66
N GLU A 199 25.90 0.06 10.71
CA GLU A 199 24.80 0.07 11.66
C GLU A 199 23.64 -0.72 11.06
N VAL A 200 23.04 -1.64 11.83
CA VAL A 200 21.81 -2.32 11.43
C VAL A 200 20.71 -1.25 11.31
N CYS A 201 20.09 -1.08 10.13
CA CYS A 201 18.93 -0.21 9.95
C CYS A 201 17.80 -0.74 10.85
N SER A 202 17.60 -0.15 12.02
CA SER A 202 16.46 -0.42 12.89
C SER A 202 15.24 0.28 12.30
N CYS A 203 14.73 -0.26 11.20
CA CYS A 203 13.70 0.38 10.38
C CYS A 203 12.39 -0.45 10.36
N ASN A 204 12.36 -1.60 11.03
CA ASN A 204 11.16 -2.44 11.24
C ASN A 204 11.04 -2.84 12.72
N ASN A 205 10.54 -1.93 13.55
CA ASN A 205 9.83 -2.20 14.82
C ASN A 205 9.41 -0.85 15.40
N ASP A 206 8.27 -0.35 14.92
CA ASP A 206 7.15 0.23 15.70
C ASP A 206 6.12 0.86 14.75
#